data_AF-A0A960XSL6-F1
#
_entry.id   AF-A0A960XSL6-F1
#
_cell.length_a   1.000
_cell.length_b   1.000
_cell.length_c   1.000
_cell.angle_alpha   90.00
_cell.angle_beta   90.00
_cell.angle_gamma   90.00
#
_symmetry.space_group_name_H-M   'P 1'
#
loop_
_entity.id
_entity.type
_entity.pdbx_description
1 polymer ?
#
loop_
_entity_poly.entity_id
_entity_poly.type
_entity_poly.pdbx_seq_one_letter_code
_entity_poly.pdbx_strand_id
1 'polypeptide(L)'
;MSAIGELQKHAGPDQRITASGRTHGADVAQPHLTGVWEGWKWDGTGDPDFSGRKTSQFLRWLASSRDPDLARSPDFVKDAPAGGVATLVRGNRDPSEGDKVDAQIVSIAGPNNVTGGMAWAVFDESTKLPTALPEPGGDTVTASVERMLAAPLPGYKATTKRDWGALQALASDRLKLVTANQPALAGLAAADRGFHDVTSRSAGVIADVSKGGLAVDLSRLFSDPDGLPAGYRDRFLYSGTSTPLAPPPSRFPGANAFPSPDPSWSLLYSHYRLYDKLSGGMDPMINTTGI
;
A
#
# COMPACT_ATOMS: atom_id res chain seq x y z
N MET A 1 10.99 -0.15 26.03
CA MET A 1 10.44 0.15 24.69
C MET A 1 9.10 -0.55 24.57
N SER A 2 8.02 0.17 24.27
CA SER A 2 6.71 -0.44 23.98
C SER A 2 6.45 -0.42 22.47
N ALA A 3 5.69 -1.39 21.97
CA ALA A 3 5.37 -1.50 20.55
C ALA A 3 4.75 -0.22 19.96
N ILE A 4 3.81 0.39 20.69
CA ILE A 4 3.08 1.59 20.24
C ILE A 4 4.02 2.80 20.14
N GLY A 5 4.91 2.99 21.11
CA GLY A 5 5.85 4.12 21.08
C GLY A 5 6.81 4.05 19.90
N GLU A 6 7.27 2.84 19.57
CA GLU A 6 8.13 2.61 18.41
C GLU A 6 7.40 2.78 17.09
N LEU A 7 6.15 2.31 17.01
CA LEU A 7 5.28 2.55 15.86
C LEU A 7 5.07 4.05 15.62
N GLN A 8 4.69 4.80 16.66
CA GLN A 8 4.44 6.24 16.55
C GLN A 8 5.71 7.01 16.15
N LYS A 9 6.85 6.66 16.73
CA LYS A 9 8.12 7.32 16.45
C LYS A 9 8.59 7.09 15.01
N HIS A 10 8.42 5.88 14.50
CA HIS A 10 9.04 5.48 13.23
C HIS A 10 8.09 5.46 12.05
N ALA A 11 6.80 5.15 12.23
CA ALA A 11 5.79 5.12 11.17
C ALA A 11 4.68 6.18 11.36
N GLY A 12 4.75 7.01 12.40
CA GLY A 12 3.77 8.08 12.64
C GLY A 12 3.82 9.22 11.64
N PRO A 13 5.00 9.71 11.21
CA PRO A 13 5.07 10.69 10.12
C PRO A 13 4.48 10.11 8.82
N ASP A 14 3.84 10.95 8.03
CA ASP A 14 3.23 10.59 6.74
C ASP A 14 4.26 10.30 5.63
N GLN A 15 5.53 10.63 5.87
CA GLN A 15 6.67 10.35 4.99
C GLN A 15 7.29 8.96 5.25
N ARG A 16 6.50 7.98 5.67
CA ARG A 16 6.97 6.66 6.07
C ARG A 16 6.30 5.59 5.22
N ILE A 17 7.11 4.62 4.81
CA ILE A 17 6.67 3.49 4.00
C ILE A 17 6.96 2.23 4.80
N THR A 18 5.94 1.39 4.96
CA THR A 18 6.07 0.07 5.56
C THR A 18 6.19 -1.00 4.49
N ALA A 19 6.97 -2.03 4.78
CA ALA A 19 7.05 -3.20 3.92
C ALA A 19 7.39 -4.46 4.71
N SER A 20 6.98 -5.61 4.20
CA SER A 20 7.27 -6.92 4.78
C SER A 20 8.72 -7.35 4.52
N GLY A 21 9.29 -8.12 5.45
CA GLY A 21 10.59 -8.80 5.30
C GLY A 21 10.72 -9.66 4.04
N ARG A 22 9.59 -10.14 3.48
CA ARG A 22 9.55 -10.85 2.19
C ARG A 22 10.13 -10.06 1.02
N THR A 23 10.22 -8.74 1.13
CA THR A 23 10.87 -7.89 0.11
C THR A 23 12.37 -8.19 -0.04
N HIS A 24 12.98 -8.87 0.93
CA HIS A 24 14.38 -9.31 0.88
C HIS A 24 14.60 -10.65 0.17
N GLY A 25 13.53 -11.37 -0.22
CA GLY A 25 13.61 -12.64 -0.94
C GLY A 25 12.67 -13.72 -0.40
N ALA A 26 12.64 -14.86 -1.08
CA ALA A 26 11.78 -15.99 -0.70
C ALA A 26 12.30 -16.74 0.55
N ASP A 27 13.62 -16.77 0.76
CA ASP A 27 14.28 -17.59 1.78
C ASP A 27 14.71 -16.80 3.03
N VAL A 28 14.02 -15.70 3.33
CA VAL A 28 14.29 -14.88 4.52
C VAL A 28 13.78 -15.58 5.78
N ALA A 29 14.56 -15.57 6.88
CA ALA A 29 14.19 -16.28 8.11
C ALA A 29 12.99 -15.66 8.83
N GLN A 30 12.77 -14.35 8.68
CA GLN A 30 11.67 -13.62 9.32
C GLN A 30 10.83 -12.84 8.30
N PRO A 31 10.09 -13.53 7.41
CA PRO A 31 9.40 -12.91 6.27
C PRO A 31 8.29 -11.94 6.68
N HIS A 32 7.62 -12.20 7.81
CA HIS A 32 6.42 -11.49 8.20
C HIS A 32 6.68 -10.25 9.08
N LEU A 33 7.94 -9.88 9.32
CA LEU A 33 8.25 -8.65 10.04
C LEU A 33 7.99 -7.41 9.19
N THR A 34 7.53 -6.35 9.85
CA THR A 34 7.27 -5.05 9.22
C THR A 34 8.47 -4.14 9.41
N GLY A 35 9.09 -3.74 8.31
CA GLY A 35 10.13 -2.72 8.27
C GLY A 35 9.53 -1.35 7.99
N VAL A 36 10.26 -0.30 8.37
CA VAL A 36 9.88 1.08 8.08
C VAL A 36 11.03 1.77 7.36
N TRP A 37 10.68 2.46 6.28
CA TRP A 37 11.57 3.28 5.48
C TRP A 37 11.07 4.72 5.44
N GLU A 38 12.00 5.65 5.33
CA GLU A 38 11.70 7.03 4.96
C GLU A 38 11.37 7.10 3.46
N GLY A 39 10.31 7.84 3.12
CA GLY A 39 9.91 8.04 1.74
C GLY A 39 10.90 8.90 0.96
N TRP A 40 10.95 8.70 -0.36
CA TRP A 40 11.85 9.41 -1.24
C TRP A 40 11.27 9.65 -2.61
N LYS A 41 11.64 10.80 -3.16
CA LYS A 41 11.31 11.20 -4.52
C LYS A 41 12.60 11.36 -5.32
N TRP A 42 12.68 10.62 -6.42
CA TRP A 42 13.68 10.86 -7.45
C TRP A 42 13.41 12.21 -8.14
N ASP A 43 14.46 12.97 -8.40
CA ASP A 43 14.40 14.31 -8.97
C ASP A 43 14.31 14.32 -10.51
N GLY A 44 14.29 13.15 -11.14
CA GLY A 44 14.23 13.01 -12.59
C GLY A 44 15.59 13.18 -13.28
N THR A 45 16.69 13.27 -12.51
CA THR A 45 18.04 13.45 -13.05
C THR A 45 18.92 12.22 -12.77
N GLY A 46 19.67 11.81 -13.79
CA GLY A 46 20.56 10.65 -13.72
C GLY A 46 19.83 9.32 -13.48
N ASP A 47 20.59 8.26 -13.19
CA ASP A 47 20.01 6.98 -12.82
C ASP A 47 19.63 6.97 -11.33
N PRO A 48 18.40 6.59 -10.96
CA PRO A 48 18.00 6.48 -9.57
C PRO A 48 18.75 5.35 -8.85
N ASP A 49 19.49 5.69 -7.79
CA ASP A 49 20.15 4.71 -6.91
C ASP A 49 19.16 4.04 -5.95
N PHE A 50 18.32 3.15 -6.47
CA PHE A 50 17.34 2.43 -5.63
C PHE A 50 18.00 1.58 -4.54
N SER A 51 19.16 0.97 -4.84
CA SER A 51 19.83 0.05 -3.93
C SER A 51 20.41 0.77 -2.71
N GLY A 52 21.14 1.86 -2.91
CA GLY A 52 21.67 2.68 -1.81
C GLY A 52 20.55 3.35 -1.01
N ARG A 53 19.46 3.77 -1.68
CA ARG A 53 18.30 4.37 -1.02
C ARG A 53 17.56 3.39 -0.11
N LYS A 54 17.38 2.13 -0.52
CA LYS A 54 16.76 1.08 0.31
C LYS A 54 17.48 0.87 1.65
N THR A 55 18.81 0.97 1.65
CA THR A 55 19.62 0.82 2.86
C THR A 55 19.66 2.11 3.69
N SER A 56 19.87 3.25 3.03
CA SER A 56 20.03 4.55 3.73
C SER A 56 18.73 5.12 4.31
N GLN A 57 17.58 4.78 3.73
CA GLN A 57 16.27 5.21 4.22
C GLN A 57 15.65 4.22 5.20
N PHE A 58 16.28 3.06 5.42
CA PHE A 58 15.79 2.11 6.38
C PHE A 58 15.90 2.69 7.79
N LEU A 59 14.77 2.69 8.51
CA LEU A 59 14.72 3.19 9.88
C LEU A 59 14.86 2.05 10.87
N ARG A 60 13.98 1.06 10.78
CA ARG A 60 13.98 -0.13 11.64
C ARG A 60 12.93 -1.17 11.25
N TRP A 61 13.09 -2.37 11.79
CA TRP A 61 12.06 -3.39 11.96
C TRP A 61 11.23 -3.11 13.22
N LEU A 62 9.91 -3.18 13.09
CA LEU A 62 8.95 -3.01 14.19
C LEU A 62 8.75 -4.33 14.95
N ALA A 63 9.82 -4.82 15.56
CA ALA A 63 9.82 -5.96 16.47
C ALA A 63 10.70 -5.71 17.69
N SER A 64 10.45 -6.46 18.76
CA SER A 64 11.29 -6.44 19.95
C SER A 64 12.61 -7.17 19.70
N SER A 65 13.69 -6.49 20.06
CA SER A 65 15.06 -7.01 20.04
C SER A 65 15.73 -6.67 21.37
N ARG A 66 16.52 -7.58 21.90
CA ARG A 66 17.36 -7.35 23.09
C ARG A 66 18.42 -6.30 22.83
N ASP A 67 18.94 -6.27 21.60
CA ASP A 67 19.78 -5.21 21.08
C ASP A 67 18.96 -4.36 20.09
N PRO A 68 18.55 -3.14 20.48
CA PRO A 68 17.76 -2.24 19.63
C PRO A 68 18.44 -1.87 18.32
N ASP A 69 19.78 -1.88 18.25
CA ASP A 69 20.51 -1.50 17.04
C ASP A 69 20.47 -2.59 15.98
N LEU A 70 20.34 -3.87 16.37
CA LEU A 70 20.08 -4.95 15.41
C LEU A 70 18.78 -4.73 14.64
N ALA A 71 17.73 -4.23 15.30
CA ALA A 71 16.47 -3.93 14.63
C ALA A 71 16.57 -2.76 13.65
N ARG A 72 17.64 -1.95 13.70
CA ARG A 72 17.93 -0.86 12.75
C ARG A 72 18.78 -1.32 11.56
N SER A 73 19.17 -2.59 11.53
CA SER A 73 19.81 -3.19 10.36
C SER A 73 18.75 -3.75 9.39
N PRO A 74 18.82 -3.44 8.08
CA PRO A 74 17.97 -4.08 7.08
C PRO A 74 18.12 -5.61 7.07
N ASP A 75 19.28 -6.12 7.48
CA ASP A 75 19.62 -7.53 7.44
C ASP A 75 19.06 -8.34 8.63
N PHE A 76 18.46 -7.69 9.63
CA PHE A 76 17.88 -8.33 10.81
C PHE A 76 16.91 -9.48 10.49
N VAL A 77 16.18 -9.40 9.38
CA VAL A 77 15.20 -10.42 8.97
C VAL A 77 15.84 -11.66 8.36
N LYS A 78 17.09 -11.59 7.92
CA LYS A 78 17.80 -12.70 7.25
C LYS A 78 18.10 -13.83 8.22
N ASP A 79 18.35 -13.50 9.48
CA ASP A 79 18.68 -14.46 10.52
C ASP A 79 17.48 -14.73 11.43
N ALA A 80 17.40 -15.95 11.96
CA ALA A 80 16.42 -16.28 13.00
C ALA A 80 16.79 -15.56 14.32
N PRO A 81 15.81 -15.10 15.11
CA PRO A 81 16.09 -14.40 16.35
C PRO A 81 16.80 -15.34 17.35
N ALA A 82 17.97 -14.93 17.85
CA ALA A 82 18.75 -15.71 18.79
C ALA A 82 18.40 -15.35 20.25
N GLY A 83 18.25 -16.37 21.11
CA GLY A 83 18.19 -16.22 22.57
C GLY A 83 16.92 -15.57 23.14
N GLY A 84 16.19 -16.30 23.98
CA GLY A 84 15.01 -15.80 24.72
C GLY A 84 13.94 -15.24 23.80
N VAL A 85 13.32 -16.13 23.02
CA VAL A 85 12.35 -15.79 21.98
C VAL A 85 10.95 -16.19 22.44
N ALA A 86 9.95 -15.40 22.04
CA ALA A 86 8.55 -15.78 22.14
C ALA A 86 7.93 -15.81 20.74
N THR A 87 7.15 -16.86 20.45
CA THR A 87 6.30 -16.91 19.26
C THR A 87 5.06 -16.07 19.52
N LEU A 88 4.91 -14.98 18.76
CA LEU A 88 3.81 -14.04 18.89
C LEU A 88 2.60 -14.47 18.07
N VAL A 89 2.87 -14.97 16.87
CA VAL A 89 1.86 -15.42 15.91
C VAL A 89 2.33 -16.73 15.30
N ARG A 90 1.40 -17.66 15.15
CA ARG A 90 1.56 -18.83 14.30
C ARG A 90 0.39 -18.86 13.34
N GLY A 91 0.69 -19.06 12.07
CA GLY A 91 -0.28 -19.31 11.03
C GLY A 91 -1.05 -20.60 11.24
N ASN A 92 -2.14 -20.74 10.50
CA ASN A 92 -2.99 -21.93 10.52
C ASN A 92 -2.59 -22.95 9.44
N ARG A 93 -1.54 -22.68 8.67
CA ARG A 93 -1.01 -23.60 7.65
C ARG A 93 -0.06 -24.63 8.24
N ASP A 94 0.37 -25.56 7.39
CA ASP A 94 1.35 -26.58 7.71
C ASP A 94 2.55 -25.94 8.47
N PRO A 95 2.89 -26.44 9.67
CA PRO A 95 4.07 -26.00 10.42
C PRO A 95 5.37 -25.99 9.60
N SER A 96 5.45 -26.76 8.52
CA SER A 96 6.58 -26.79 7.59
C SER A 96 6.72 -25.51 6.76
N GLU A 97 5.67 -24.70 6.63
CA GLU A 97 5.69 -23.45 5.85
C GLU A 97 6.36 -22.27 6.59
N GLY A 98 6.75 -22.45 7.85
CA GLY A 98 7.45 -21.40 8.61
C GLY A 98 6.60 -20.14 8.84
N ASP A 99 5.27 -20.25 8.72
CA ASP A 99 4.29 -19.18 8.91
C ASP A 99 4.19 -18.82 10.40
N LYS A 100 5.23 -18.20 10.95
CA LYS A 100 5.29 -17.77 12.35
C LYS A 100 6.05 -16.46 12.48
N VAL A 101 5.77 -15.77 13.56
CA VAL A 101 6.52 -14.57 13.97
C VAL A 101 7.07 -14.78 15.35
N ASP A 102 8.38 -14.81 15.41
CA ASP A 102 9.16 -14.93 16.61
C ASP A 102 9.81 -13.57 16.91
N ALA A 103 9.79 -13.15 18.16
CA ALA A 103 10.45 -11.91 18.58
C ALA A 103 11.21 -12.13 19.89
N GLN A 104 12.30 -11.39 20.10
CA GLN A 104 13.10 -11.53 21.31
C GLN A 104 12.40 -10.89 22.50
N ILE A 105 12.47 -11.56 23.65
CA ILE A 105 11.96 -11.09 24.93
C ILE A 105 12.93 -10.04 25.48
N VAL A 106 12.42 -8.82 25.64
CA VAL A 106 13.10 -7.68 26.24
C VAL A 106 12.72 -7.60 27.72
N SER A 107 13.73 -7.58 28.60
CA SER A 107 13.52 -7.50 30.05
C SER A 107 12.90 -6.17 30.46
N ILE A 108 11.95 -6.23 31.39
CA ILE A 108 11.30 -5.08 32.01
C ILE A 108 11.59 -5.15 33.50
N ALA A 109 12.28 -4.14 34.03
CA ALA A 109 12.43 -3.99 35.46
C ALA A 109 11.14 -3.42 36.06
N GLY A 110 10.48 -4.20 36.91
CA GLY A 110 9.36 -3.74 37.72
C GLY A 110 9.81 -3.20 39.09
N PRO A 111 8.89 -2.59 39.86
CA PRO A 111 9.13 -2.27 41.26
C PRO A 111 9.52 -3.54 42.04
N ASN A 112 10.50 -3.46 42.94
CA ASN A 112 10.97 -4.55 43.81
C ASN A 112 11.68 -5.73 43.12
N ASN A 113 12.54 -5.48 42.12
CA ASN A 113 13.31 -6.53 41.42
C ASN A 113 12.47 -7.58 40.69
N VAL A 114 11.16 -7.37 40.53
CA VAL A 114 10.32 -8.23 39.69
C VAL A 114 10.73 -7.98 38.24
N THR A 115 11.51 -8.90 37.68
CA THR A 115 11.99 -8.83 36.30
C THR A 115 11.02 -9.59 35.42
N GLY A 116 10.19 -8.85 34.69
CA GLY A 116 9.36 -9.41 33.63
C GLY A 116 10.07 -9.35 32.28
N GLY A 117 9.42 -9.86 31.25
CA GLY A 117 9.87 -9.67 29.87
C GLY A 117 8.68 -9.51 28.94
N MET A 118 8.82 -8.67 27.92
CA MET A 118 7.84 -8.59 26.83
C MET A 118 8.52 -8.86 25.49
N ALA A 119 7.79 -9.54 24.61
CA ALA A 119 8.09 -9.60 23.20
C ALA A 119 6.94 -8.95 22.45
N TRP A 120 7.24 -8.27 21.35
CA TRP A 120 6.24 -7.58 20.55
C TRP A 120 6.67 -7.49 19.09
N ALA A 121 5.68 -7.41 18.20
CA ALA A 121 5.86 -7.10 16.79
C ALA A 121 4.65 -6.29 16.32
N VAL A 122 4.85 -5.44 15.32
CA VAL A 122 3.76 -4.69 14.68
C VAL A 122 3.60 -5.20 13.26
N PHE A 123 2.34 -5.40 12.86
CA PHE A 123 1.97 -5.89 11.55
C PHE A 123 1.27 -4.81 10.76
N ASP A 124 1.64 -4.69 9.48
CA ASP A 124 0.92 -3.86 8.53
C ASP A 124 -0.32 -4.59 8.01
N GLU A 125 -1.50 -4.05 8.28
CA GLU A 125 -2.77 -4.60 7.80
C GLU A 125 -3.02 -4.25 6.33
N SER A 126 -2.34 -3.23 5.78
CA SER A 126 -2.53 -2.80 4.38
C SER A 126 -1.98 -3.82 3.37
N THR A 127 -1.06 -4.70 3.79
CA THR A 127 -0.51 -5.77 2.95
C THR A 127 -1.37 -7.04 2.94
N LYS A 128 -2.47 -7.07 3.70
CA LYS A 128 -3.37 -8.23 3.81
C LYS A 128 -4.60 -8.04 2.94
N LEU A 129 -5.23 -9.15 2.54
CA LEU A 129 -6.47 -9.15 1.78
C LEU A 129 -7.68 -8.85 2.70
N PRO A 130 -8.41 -7.75 2.47
CA PRO A 130 -9.54 -7.38 3.29
C PRO A 130 -10.79 -8.17 2.89
N THR A 131 -11.14 -9.19 3.67
CA THR A 131 -12.23 -10.16 3.44
C THR A 131 -13.62 -9.56 3.20
N ALA A 132 -13.84 -8.34 3.67
CA ALA A 132 -15.09 -7.62 3.53
C ALA A 132 -15.20 -6.82 2.21
N LEU A 133 -14.08 -6.60 1.48
CA LEU A 133 -14.14 -5.84 0.23
C LEU A 133 -14.84 -6.65 -0.87
N PRO A 134 -15.70 -6.00 -1.66
CA PRO A 134 -16.36 -6.65 -2.78
C PRO A 134 -15.31 -7.06 -3.81
N GLU A 135 -15.51 -8.24 -4.41
CA GLU A 135 -14.84 -8.54 -5.68
C GLU A 135 -15.33 -7.53 -6.72
N PRO A 136 -14.43 -6.94 -7.52
CA PRO A 136 -14.87 -6.25 -8.71
C PRO A 136 -15.71 -7.23 -9.55
N GLY A 137 -16.95 -6.85 -9.86
CA GLY A 137 -17.89 -7.71 -10.56
C GLY A 137 -17.37 -8.16 -11.94
N GLY A 138 -17.99 -9.21 -12.48
CA GLY A 138 -18.08 -9.63 -13.89
C GLY A 138 -16.81 -9.66 -14.77
N ASP A 139 -16.67 -10.70 -15.60
CA ASP A 139 -15.69 -10.74 -16.69
C ASP A 139 -16.19 -10.02 -17.97
N THR A 140 -17.17 -9.13 -17.84
CA THR A 140 -17.73 -8.36 -18.96
C THR A 140 -16.86 -7.15 -19.28
N VAL A 141 -16.99 -6.61 -20.49
CA VAL A 141 -16.32 -5.37 -20.89
C VAL A 141 -16.76 -4.21 -19.98
N THR A 142 -18.05 -4.10 -19.67
CA THR A 142 -18.59 -3.07 -18.77
C THR A 142 -17.93 -3.14 -17.39
N ALA A 143 -17.86 -4.34 -16.79
CA ALA A 143 -17.24 -4.50 -15.48
C ALA A 143 -15.71 -4.31 -15.52
N SER A 144 -15.09 -4.53 -16.67
CA SER A 144 -13.68 -4.20 -16.89
C SER A 144 -13.43 -2.70 -16.98
N VAL A 145 -14.35 -1.95 -17.61
CA VAL A 145 -14.31 -0.47 -17.64
C VAL A 145 -14.60 0.11 -16.24
N GLU A 146 -15.59 -0.41 -15.53
CA GLU A 146 -15.88 -0.01 -14.13
C GLU A 146 -14.66 -0.26 -13.23
N ARG A 147 -13.95 -1.38 -13.40
CA ARG A 147 -12.68 -1.66 -12.70
C ARG A 147 -11.58 -0.65 -13.00
N MET A 148 -11.48 -0.19 -14.24
CA MET A 148 -10.48 0.81 -14.62
C MET A 148 -10.79 2.19 -14.03
N LEU A 149 -12.07 2.47 -13.76
CA LEU A 149 -12.53 3.74 -13.17
C LEU A 149 -12.62 3.68 -11.64
N ALA A 150 -12.74 2.49 -11.05
CA ALA A 150 -12.77 2.28 -9.61
C ALA A 150 -11.38 2.43 -8.98
N ALA A 151 -11.35 2.78 -7.69
CA ALA A 151 -10.13 2.67 -6.90
C ALA A 151 -9.62 1.21 -6.95
N PRO A 152 -8.29 0.98 -7.03
CA PRO A 152 -7.74 -0.36 -7.11
C PRO A 152 -8.15 -1.17 -5.86
N LEU A 153 -9.06 -2.12 -6.05
CA LEU A 153 -9.43 -3.08 -5.03
C LEU A 153 -8.52 -4.31 -5.18
N PRO A 154 -7.95 -4.85 -4.09
CA PRO A 154 -7.21 -6.09 -4.15
C PRO A 154 -8.17 -7.23 -4.53
N GLY A 155 -8.12 -7.67 -5.79
CA GLY A 155 -8.95 -8.77 -6.28
C GLY A 155 -8.42 -10.12 -5.80
N TYR A 156 -9.30 -10.99 -5.28
CA TYR A 156 -8.88 -12.29 -4.74
C TYR A 156 -8.50 -13.28 -5.85
N LYS A 157 -8.89 -13.02 -7.11
CA LYS A 157 -8.46 -13.77 -8.29
C LYS A 157 -6.92 -13.89 -8.41
N ALA A 158 -6.15 -12.93 -7.91
CA ALA A 158 -4.69 -12.98 -7.92
C ALA A 158 -4.10 -13.98 -6.91
N THR A 159 -4.91 -14.47 -5.95
CA THR A 159 -4.48 -15.42 -4.93
C THR A 159 -4.92 -16.84 -5.26
N THR A 160 -4.15 -17.49 -6.12
CA THR A 160 -4.44 -18.83 -6.67
C THR A 160 -4.25 -19.99 -5.68
N LYS A 161 -3.73 -19.73 -4.47
CA LYS A 161 -3.43 -20.74 -3.44
C LYS A 161 -4.50 -20.87 -2.36
N ARG A 162 -5.68 -20.29 -2.56
CA ARG A 162 -6.73 -20.14 -1.53
C ARG A 162 -8.09 -20.46 -2.12
N ASP A 163 -8.93 -21.15 -1.35
CA ASP A 163 -10.33 -21.33 -1.71
C ASP A 163 -11.18 -20.19 -1.15
N TRP A 164 -11.61 -19.29 -2.04
CA TRP A 164 -12.45 -18.15 -1.70
C TRP A 164 -13.93 -18.36 -2.03
N GLY A 165 -14.34 -19.57 -2.43
CA GLY A 165 -15.72 -19.85 -2.86
C GLY A 165 -16.76 -19.45 -1.81
N ALA A 166 -16.47 -19.72 -0.53
CA ALA A 166 -17.28 -19.29 0.61
C ALA A 166 -17.52 -17.77 0.67
N LEU A 167 -16.48 -16.97 0.43
CA LEU A 167 -16.60 -15.51 0.41
C LEU A 167 -17.29 -15.02 -0.87
N GLN A 168 -17.03 -15.65 -2.02
CA GLN A 168 -17.69 -15.30 -3.27
C GLN A 168 -19.21 -15.52 -3.19
N ALA A 169 -19.65 -16.62 -2.59
CA ALA A 169 -21.05 -16.95 -2.38
C ALA A 169 -21.81 -15.92 -1.52
N LEU A 170 -21.11 -15.22 -0.61
CA LEU A 170 -21.71 -14.15 0.19
C LEU A 170 -22.01 -12.88 -0.61
N ALA A 171 -21.47 -12.69 -1.82
CA ALA A 171 -21.71 -11.50 -2.64
C ALA A 171 -21.55 -10.19 -1.84
N SER A 172 -22.59 -9.36 -1.74
CA SER A 172 -22.60 -8.09 -1.00
C SER A 172 -22.66 -8.27 0.52
N ASP A 173 -23.08 -9.42 1.04
CA ASP A 173 -23.14 -9.70 2.47
C ASP A 173 -21.75 -9.80 3.12
N ARG A 174 -20.69 -9.87 2.31
CA ARG A 174 -19.29 -9.74 2.78
C ARG A 174 -19.04 -8.46 3.57
N LEU A 175 -19.76 -7.37 3.26
CA LEU A 175 -19.65 -6.10 3.99
C LEU A 175 -20.07 -6.22 5.47
N LYS A 176 -20.77 -7.30 5.85
CA LYS A 176 -21.17 -7.59 7.23
C LYS A 176 -20.07 -8.28 8.05
N LEU A 177 -18.95 -8.66 7.42
CA LEU A 177 -17.80 -9.27 8.10
C LEU A 177 -16.96 -8.17 8.78
N VAL A 178 -17.13 -8.01 10.09
CA VAL A 178 -16.48 -6.97 10.90
C VAL A 178 -15.12 -7.44 11.45
N THR A 179 -14.95 -8.75 11.67
CA THR A 179 -13.78 -9.32 12.33
C THR A 179 -13.11 -10.40 11.48
N ALA A 180 -11.80 -10.57 11.61
CA ALA A 180 -11.01 -11.53 10.84
C ALA A 180 -11.43 -13.01 11.06
N ASN A 181 -12.20 -13.29 12.12
CA ASN A 181 -12.69 -14.63 12.43
C ASN A 181 -14.07 -14.94 11.84
N GLN A 182 -14.88 -13.93 11.50
CA GLN A 182 -16.23 -14.14 10.94
C GLN A 182 -16.27 -14.81 9.57
N PRO A 183 -15.25 -14.73 8.69
CA PRO A 183 -15.21 -15.57 7.49
C PRO A 183 -15.39 -17.07 7.76
N ALA A 184 -15.06 -17.57 8.96
CA ALA A 184 -15.31 -18.96 9.33
C ALA A 184 -16.82 -19.29 9.41
N LEU A 185 -17.66 -18.32 9.73
CA LEU A 185 -19.13 -18.49 9.73
C LEU A 185 -19.68 -18.62 8.31
N ALA A 186 -18.96 -18.09 7.33
CA ALA A 186 -19.27 -18.24 5.91
C ALA A 186 -18.78 -19.58 5.32
N GLY A 187 -18.08 -20.40 6.11
CA GLY A 187 -17.50 -21.66 5.67
C GLY A 187 -16.07 -21.55 5.11
N LEU A 188 -15.38 -20.41 5.27
CA LEU A 188 -13.97 -20.30 4.88
C LEU A 188 -13.10 -21.17 5.79
N ALA A 189 -12.29 -22.06 5.22
CA ALA A 189 -11.48 -22.99 5.98
C ALA A 189 -10.38 -22.30 6.78
N ALA A 190 -9.96 -22.93 7.89
CA ALA A 190 -8.92 -22.39 8.76
C ALA A 190 -7.58 -22.15 8.05
N ALA A 191 -7.24 -23.00 7.07
CA ALA A 191 -6.04 -22.91 6.26
C ALA A 191 -6.06 -21.72 5.27
N ASP A 192 -7.26 -21.23 4.91
CA ASP A 192 -7.42 -20.11 3.96
C ASP A 192 -7.48 -18.73 4.65
N ARG A 193 -7.65 -18.72 5.98
CA ARG A 193 -7.70 -17.52 6.83
C ARG A 193 -6.41 -17.29 7.63
N GLY A 194 -5.26 -17.43 6.97
CA GLY A 194 -3.95 -17.18 7.57
C GLY A 194 -3.82 -15.76 8.15
N PHE A 195 -3.24 -15.63 9.34
CA PHE A 195 -3.13 -14.35 10.05
C PHE A 195 -2.44 -13.26 9.22
N HIS A 196 -1.43 -13.64 8.43
CA HIS A 196 -0.63 -12.73 7.62
C HIS A 196 -1.27 -12.39 6.27
N ASP A 197 -2.41 -13.00 5.98
CA ASP A 197 -2.96 -12.98 4.63
C ASP A 197 -4.29 -12.28 4.54
N VAL A 198 -5.11 -12.36 5.58
CA VAL A 198 -6.45 -11.77 5.61
C VAL A 198 -6.59 -10.74 6.70
N THR A 199 -7.36 -9.71 6.41
CA THR A 199 -7.82 -8.72 7.38
C THR A 199 -9.32 -8.50 7.25
N SER A 200 -9.96 -7.97 8.29
CA SER A 200 -11.37 -7.55 8.20
C SER A 200 -11.52 -6.10 7.76
N ARG A 201 -10.46 -5.29 7.89
CA ARG A 201 -10.50 -3.88 7.52
C ARG A 201 -9.13 -3.40 7.10
N SER A 202 -9.07 -2.74 5.95
CA SER A 202 -7.96 -1.90 5.55
C SER A 202 -8.53 -0.52 5.22
N ALA A 203 -7.88 0.52 5.72
CA ALA A 203 -8.22 1.90 5.42
C ALA A 203 -6.93 2.66 5.16
N GLY A 204 -6.96 3.50 4.13
CA GLY A 204 -5.84 4.35 3.76
C GLY A 204 -6.34 5.76 3.46
N VAL A 205 -5.44 6.71 3.61
CA VAL A 205 -5.61 8.08 3.08
C VAL A 205 -4.60 8.26 1.96
N ILE A 206 -4.96 9.04 0.94
CA ILE A 206 -4.01 9.36 -0.12
C ILE A 206 -3.08 10.45 0.44
N ALA A 207 -1.78 10.15 0.53
CA ALA A 207 -0.77 11.05 1.06
C ALA A 207 0.46 11.09 0.15
N ASP A 208 1.16 12.23 0.11
CA ASP A 208 2.46 12.33 -0.54
C ASP A 208 3.53 11.80 0.42
N VAL A 209 3.88 10.53 0.28
CA VAL A 209 4.87 9.87 1.14
C VAL A 209 6.29 10.42 0.99
N SER A 210 6.56 11.25 -0.03
CA SER A 210 7.90 11.82 -0.24
C SER A 210 8.06 13.19 0.40
N LYS A 211 7.00 14.00 0.42
CA LYS A 211 7.01 15.38 0.95
C LYS A 211 6.17 15.55 2.20
N GLY A 212 5.35 14.57 2.54
CA GLY A 212 4.31 14.67 3.55
C GLY A 212 3.09 15.44 3.04
N GLY A 213 2.01 15.37 3.80
CA GLY A 213 0.71 15.95 3.50
C GLY A 213 -0.24 14.97 2.82
N LEU A 214 -1.54 15.24 2.99
CA LEU A 214 -2.59 14.57 2.24
C LEU A 214 -2.55 14.99 0.78
N ALA A 215 -2.85 14.06 -0.13
CA ALA A 215 -3.06 14.41 -1.53
C ALA A 215 -4.20 15.42 -1.61
N VAL A 216 -3.90 16.53 -2.29
CA VAL A 216 -4.82 17.65 -2.43
C VAL A 216 -5.88 17.32 -3.48
N ASP A 217 -7.13 17.65 -3.18
CA ASP A 217 -8.21 17.57 -4.16
C ASP A 217 -7.93 18.53 -5.33
N LEU A 218 -7.77 17.94 -6.51
CA LEU A 218 -7.49 18.67 -7.75
C LEU A 218 -8.77 19.26 -8.37
N SER A 219 -9.95 18.90 -7.87
CA SER A 219 -11.23 19.40 -8.40
C SER A 219 -11.31 20.92 -8.30
N ARG A 220 -10.82 21.51 -7.20
CA ARG A 220 -10.73 22.98 -7.08
C ARG A 220 -9.78 23.59 -8.10
N LEU A 221 -8.62 22.97 -8.31
CA LEU A 221 -7.63 23.43 -9.29
C LEU A 221 -8.21 23.41 -10.72
N PHE A 222 -9.08 22.44 -11.02
CA PHE A 222 -9.66 22.30 -12.36
C PHE A 222 -11.05 22.94 -12.54
N SER A 223 -11.71 23.34 -11.45
CA SER A 223 -13.01 24.03 -11.50
C SER A 223 -12.92 25.50 -11.90
N ASP A 224 -11.71 26.09 -11.86
CA ASP A 224 -11.49 27.49 -12.19
C ASP A 224 -11.83 27.76 -13.68
N PRO A 225 -12.81 28.63 -13.99
CA PRO A 225 -13.18 28.93 -15.36
C PRO A 225 -12.11 29.73 -16.13
N ASP A 226 -11.26 30.47 -15.41
CA ASP A 226 -10.25 31.36 -16.00
C ASP A 226 -8.95 30.61 -16.36
N GLY A 227 -8.87 29.32 -16.04
CA GLY A 227 -7.77 28.43 -16.39
C GLY A 227 -6.90 28.03 -15.21
N LEU A 228 -5.83 27.28 -15.50
CA LEU A 228 -4.88 26.87 -14.47
C LEU A 228 -4.08 28.07 -13.92
N PRO A 229 -3.79 28.12 -12.60
CA PRO A 229 -2.84 29.06 -12.03
C PRO A 229 -1.47 28.99 -12.73
N ALA A 230 -0.75 30.11 -12.75
CA ALA A 230 0.51 30.24 -13.48
C ALA A 230 1.54 29.14 -13.17
N GLY A 231 1.61 28.66 -11.91
CA GLY A 231 2.52 27.59 -11.50
C GLY A 231 2.21 26.19 -12.07
N TYR A 232 1.05 26.00 -12.68
CA TYR A 232 0.61 24.72 -13.27
C TYR A 232 0.44 24.80 -14.78
N ARG A 233 0.21 25.98 -15.35
CA ARG A 233 -0.14 26.17 -16.76
C ARG A 233 0.82 25.48 -17.74
N ASP A 234 2.12 25.62 -17.50
CA ASP A 234 3.17 25.10 -18.39
C ASP A 234 3.88 23.88 -17.82
N ARG A 235 3.35 23.29 -16.74
CA ARG A 235 4.01 22.23 -15.98
C ARG A 235 3.65 20.84 -16.53
N PHE A 236 4.64 19.96 -16.57
CA PHE A 236 4.46 18.53 -16.86
C PHE A 236 4.27 17.72 -15.57
N LEU A 237 3.48 16.64 -15.65
CA LEU A 237 3.08 15.85 -14.48
C LEU A 237 4.24 15.08 -13.89
N TYR A 238 5.02 14.39 -14.72
CA TYR A 238 6.08 13.53 -14.20
C TYR A 238 7.35 14.31 -13.87
N SER A 239 7.78 15.24 -14.73
CA SER A 239 8.94 16.08 -14.41
C SER A 239 8.67 17.06 -13.28
N GLY A 240 7.41 17.48 -13.12
CA GLY A 240 7.04 18.54 -12.19
C GLY A 240 7.70 19.88 -12.51
N THR A 241 8.17 20.10 -13.74
CA THR A 241 8.75 21.36 -14.24
C THR A 241 8.10 21.76 -15.56
N SER A 242 8.55 22.86 -16.19
CA SER A 242 8.13 23.26 -17.54
C SER A 242 8.83 22.48 -18.67
N THR A 243 9.67 21.50 -18.31
CA THR A 243 10.42 20.67 -19.26
C THR A 243 9.95 19.24 -19.10
N PRO A 244 9.59 18.51 -20.17
CA PRO A 244 9.17 17.12 -20.07
C PRO A 244 10.35 16.20 -19.71
N LEU A 245 10.11 15.08 -19.05
CA LEU A 245 11.16 14.08 -18.72
C LEU A 245 11.85 13.51 -19.97
N ALA A 246 11.12 13.40 -21.07
CA ALA A 246 11.66 13.03 -22.37
C ALA A 246 11.23 14.08 -23.41
N PRO A 247 12.11 14.49 -24.34
CA PRO A 247 11.75 15.45 -25.36
C PRO A 247 10.66 14.86 -26.28
N PRO A 248 9.68 15.67 -26.72
CA PRO A 248 8.70 15.21 -27.68
C PRO A 248 9.39 14.76 -28.98
N PRO A 249 8.88 13.71 -29.66
CA PRO A 249 9.42 13.31 -30.95
C PRO A 249 9.34 14.48 -31.94
N SER A 250 10.40 14.68 -32.75
CA SER A 250 10.44 15.76 -33.74
C SER A 250 9.30 15.61 -34.75
N ARG A 251 8.50 16.67 -34.93
CA ARG A 251 7.38 16.74 -35.88
C ARG A 251 7.36 18.10 -36.58
N PHE A 252 6.47 18.24 -37.57
CA PHE A 252 6.32 19.48 -38.34
C PHE A 252 5.90 20.68 -37.47
N PRO A 253 6.29 21.90 -37.85
CA PRO A 253 5.97 23.12 -37.10
C PRO A 253 4.45 23.29 -36.89
N GLY A 254 4.02 23.49 -35.63
CA GLY A 254 2.62 23.75 -35.27
C GLY A 254 1.79 22.53 -34.84
N ALA A 255 2.35 21.32 -34.84
CA ALA A 255 1.65 20.14 -34.35
C ALA A 255 1.73 20.02 -32.81
N ASN A 256 0.58 19.77 -32.16
CA ASN A 256 0.56 19.26 -30.78
C ASN A 256 1.25 17.89 -30.74
N ALA A 257 2.23 17.71 -29.85
CA ALA A 257 2.99 16.47 -29.74
C ALA A 257 2.08 15.34 -29.21
N PHE A 258 1.66 14.43 -30.09
CA PHE A 258 0.89 13.24 -29.73
C PHE A 258 1.55 11.96 -30.24
N PRO A 259 1.85 10.97 -29.37
CA PRO A 259 1.73 11.05 -27.91
C PRO A 259 2.79 12.00 -27.31
N SER A 260 2.39 12.87 -26.40
CA SER A 260 3.34 13.58 -25.54
C SER A 260 3.97 12.53 -24.63
N PRO A 261 5.30 12.39 -24.61
CA PRO A 261 5.94 11.42 -23.73
C PRO A 261 5.74 11.76 -22.24
N ASP A 262 5.40 13.01 -21.94
CA ASP A 262 5.06 13.49 -20.59
C ASP A 262 3.72 14.26 -20.65
N PRO A 263 2.65 13.83 -19.95
CA PRO A 263 1.39 14.55 -19.93
C PRO A 263 1.50 15.85 -19.12
N SER A 264 0.83 16.91 -19.58
CA SER A 264 0.85 18.22 -18.91
C SER A 264 -0.36 18.43 -17.99
N TRP A 265 -0.21 19.33 -17.01
CA TRP A 265 -1.33 19.79 -16.19
C TRP A 265 -2.44 20.45 -17.03
N SER A 266 -2.06 21.18 -18.08
CA SER A 266 -3.00 21.78 -19.03
C SER A 266 -3.84 20.75 -19.78
N LEU A 267 -3.26 19.59 -20.13
CA LEU A 267 -3.99 18.50 -20.76
C LEU A 267 -5.04 17.91 -19.81
N LEU A 268 -4.69 17.66 -18.54
CA LEU A 268 -5.64 17.19 -17.53
C LEU A 268 -6.77 18.19 -17.28
N TYR A 269 -6.45 19.48 -17.15
CA TYR A 269 -7.45 20.54 -17.01
C TYR A 269 -8.43 20.55 -18.19
N SER A 270 -7.91 20.47 -19.43
CA SER A 270 -8.76 20.44 -20.63
C SER A 270 -9.70 19.23 -20.64
N HIS A 271 -9.21 18.06 -20.22
CA HIS A 271 -10.01 16.84 -20.12
C HIS A 271 -11.10 16.97 -19.04
N TYR A 272 -10.76 17.51 -17.87
CA TYR A 272 -11.73 17.77 -16.80
C TYR A 272 -12.84 18.72 -17.25
N ARG A 273 -12.50 19.84 -17.90
CA ARG A 273 -13.49 20.83 -18.39
C ARG A 273 -14.34 20.28 -19.52
N LEU A 274 -13.76 19.44 -20.38
CA LEU A 274 -14.52 18.75 -21.42
C LEU A 274 -15.51 17.75 -20.80
N TYR A 275 -15.07 16.98 -19.81
CA TYR A 275 -15.94 16.08 -19.06
C TYR A 275 -17.08 16.84 -18.38
N ASP A 276 -16.79 17.87 -17.59
CA ASP A 276 -17.78 18.69 -16.88
C ASP A 276 -18.84 19.28 -17.82
N LYS A 277 -18.42 19.80 -18.99
CA LYS A 277 -19.32 20.32 -20.01
C LYS A 277 -20.19 19.24 -20.69
N LEU A 278 -19.68 18.02 -20.82
CA LEU A 278 -20.38 16.92 -21.49
C LEU A 278 -21.29 16.14 -20.54
N SER A 279 -20.93 16.02 -19.26
CA SER A 279 -21.64 15.23 -18.26
C SER A 279 -22.62 16.04 -17.41
N GLY A 280 -22.56 17.37 -17.44
CA GLY A 280 -23.45 18.24 -16.66
C GLY A 280 -23.34 18.02 -15.15
N GLY A 281 -22.24 17.43 -14.67
CA GLY A 281 -21.98 17.17 -13.26
C GLY A 281 -22.68 15.95 -12.64
N MET A 282 -23.24 15.02 -13.43
CA MET A 282 -23.72 13.72 -12.92
C MET A 282 -22.76 12.57 -13.23
N ASP A 283 -22.74 11.56 -12.34
CA ASP A 283 -21.96 10.33 -12.50
C ASP A 283 -22.26 9.64 -13.84
N PRO A 284 -21.25 9.04 -14.49
CA PRO A 284 -21.44 8.43 -15.80
C PRO A 284 -22.32 7.19 -15.71
N MET A 285 -23.48 7.22 -16.39
CA MET A 285 -24.25 6.02 -16.73
C MET A 285 -24.11 5.72 -18.21
N ILE A 286 -23.52 4.56 -18.54
CA ILE A 286 -23.61 4.01 -19.90
C ILE A 286 -24.98 3.33 -20.02
N ASN A 287 -25.91 3.98 -20.72
CA ASN A 287 -27.21 3.38 -21.02
C ASN A 287 -27.04 2.31 -22.10
N THR A 288 -27.25 1.04 -21.76
CA THR A 288 -27.12 -0.12 -22.66
C THR A 288 -28.45 -0.60 -23.24
N THR A 289 -29.56 0.12 -23.10
CA THR A 289 -30.88 -0.32 -23.62
C THR A 289 -31.12 -0.02 -25.11
N GLY A 290 -30.05 0.01 -25.92
CA GLY A 290 -30.13 0.33 -27.34
C GLY A 290 -29.16 -0.48 -28.20
N ILE A 291 -29.19 -1.80 -28.08
CA ILE A 291 -28.78 -2.75 -29.14
C ILE A 291 -29.82 -3.87 -29.16
#